data_AF-A0AAX0Q925-F1
#
_entry.id   AF-A0AAX0Q925-F1
#
_cell.length_a   1.000
_cell.length_b   1.000
_cell.length_c   1.000
_cell.angle_alpha   90.00
_cell.angle_beta   90.00
_cell.angle_gamma   90.00
#
_symmetry.space_group_name_H-M   'P 1'
#
loop_
_entity.id
_entity.type
_entity.pdbx_description
1 polymer ?
#
loop_
_entity_poly.entity_id
_entity_poly.type
_entity_poly.pdbx_seq_one_letter_code
_entity_poly.pdbx_strand_id
1 'polypeptide(L)'
;MHPAVQTLRNHIRVEHVIFATLLLAIVLRFAFLDLKLFHHDEAIHAWFSYQLLTTGNYLYDPVYHGPFLYYITASMFAVFGDADFVGRILPAIAGCALIPLVYWLYRLRYLTGKVAAASALFLAVAPELVYFSRFLRNDIFVVFFSLLLVAAFLAWLDKSKWYYLALAAAAGALGMCSKENMPLILVTFAIFFLYLLWTRKITLPEKWIRDLIIAAVIFFGIIFTMYSSFWTHPEMILQAGPLAIEHWLAMHNEQRIAGPPVFYLLMFILYELPILLLALAGVVLFLVTGKKRPSAKDEEQEQEIQKHDDPEQKETKKTFSFVSLFRRPAVPASIDKKTEFMRFAVYWTLIACLTYAYIGEKVPWLSLHQLVPMIFVAAFALTFTGKYWKILLAVCAVLLFAMTCYVAYTPADIAEPIIQVQNSEDLVPLMAAIDTSEKVALATDQAWPFMWYYRGDAWDIFSYYGGKKDASTLLSGNFDIIITHDDESYDSLAGYTKETIRLNYWFDHSGTGEDPGWIPYYFTRAGKIGSYNFDIFTRSPV
;
A
#
# COMPACT_ATOMS: atom_id res chain seq x y z
N MET A 1 -11.53 16.30 40.04
CA MET A 1 -10.40 16.06 39.09
C MET A 1 -9.21 16.82 39.65
N HIS A 2 -8.05 16.18 39.88
CA HIS A 2 -6.93 16.81 40.58
C HIS A 2 -6.39 18.02 39.78
N PRO A 3 -6.01 19.16 40.42
CA PRO A 3 -5.57 20.38 39.74
C PRO A 3 -4.45 20.14 38.72
N ALA A 4 -3.49 19.27 39.04
CA ALA A 4 -2.41 18.88 38.12
C ALA A 4 -2.93 18.25 36.81
N VAL A 5 -3.98 17.44 36.86
CA VAL A 5 -4.59 16.81 35.67
C VAL A 5 -5.33 17.84 34.81
N GLN A 6 -5.90 18.86 35.44
CA GLN A 6 -6.59 19.96 34.77
C GLN A 6 -5.59 20.92 34.08
N THR A 7 -4.45 21.19 34.73
CA THR A 7 -3.33 21.91 34.15
C THR A 7 -2.74 21.15 32.96
N LEU A 8 -2.46 19.84 33.07
CA LEU A 8 -1.95 19.02 31.97
C LEU A 8 -2.90 19.03 30.75
N ARG A 9 -4.21 18.86 31.00
CA ARG A 9 -5.25 18.86 29.97
C ARG A 9 -5.34 20.18 29.19
N ASN A 10 -5.01 21.31 29.82
CA ASN A 10 -5.01 22.62 29.16
C ASN A 10 -3.77 22.83 28.27
N HIS A 11 -2.72 22.03 28.43
CA HIS A 11 -1.48 22.11 27.64
C HIS A 11 -1.43 21.11 26.48
N ILE A 12 -2.14 19.98 26.57
CA ILE A 12 -2.17 18.97 25.49
C ILE A 12 -3.06 19.44 24.34
N ARG A 13 -2.43 20.02 23.33
CA ARG A 13 -3.04 20.34 22.02
C ARG A 13 -2.94 19.19 21.03
N VAL A 14 -3.75 19.24 19.96
CA VAL A 14 -3.78 18.23 18.89
C VAL A 14 -2.41 18.07 18.23
N GLU A 15 -1.65 19.16 18.12
CA GLU A 15 -0.29 19.19 17.59
C GLU A 15 0.66 18.26 18.37
N HIS A 16 0.59 18.28 19.70
CA HIS A 16 1.43 17.43 20.55
C HIS A 16 1.05 15.95 20.38
N VAL A 17 -0.24 15.66 20.21
CA VAL A 17 -0.71 14.29 19.98
C VAL A 17 -0.19 13.78 18.64
N ILE A 18 -0.35 14.55 17.56
CA ILE A 18 0.13 14.15 16.23
C ILE A 18 1.65 14.01 16.22
N PHE A 19 2.39 14.88 16.91
CA PHE A 19 3.83 14.76 17.03
C PHE A 19 4.25 13.49 17.78
N ALA A 20 3.61 13.18 18.92
CA ALA A 20 3.86 11.94 19.64
C ALA A 20 3.53 10.70 18.79
N THR A 21 2.44 10.75 18.02
CA THR A 21 2.07 9.71 17.05
C THR A 21 3.11 9.56 15.94
N LEU A 22 3.73 10.63 15.46
CA LEU A 22 4.83 10.56 14.49
C LEU A 22 6.05 9.86 15.11
N LEU A 23 6.41 10.17 16.36
CA LEU A 23 7.51 9.46 17.05
C LEU A 23 7.20 7.97 17.19
N LEU A 24 5.98 7.60 17.54
CA LEU A 24 5.53 6.21 17.56
C LEU A 24 5.64 5.57 16.18
N ALA A 25 5.20 6.25 15.12
CA ALA A 25 5.27 5.75 13.75
C ALA A 25 6.72 5.50 13.29
N ILE A 26 7.66 6.36 13.69
CA ILE A 26 9.09 6.22 13.43
C ILE A 26 9.62 4.97 14.14
N VAL A 27 9.36 4.82 15.44
CA VAL A 27 9.78 3.62 16.20
C VAL A 27 9.22 2.36 15.54
N LEU A 28 7.93 2.35 15.22
CA LEU A 28 7.26 1.20 14.62
C LEU A 28 7.73 0.84 13.21
N ARG A 29 8.39 1.74 12.49
CA ARG A 29 8.88 1.50 11.13
C ARG A 29 10.38 1.27 11.07
N PHE A 30 11.16 1.82 12.00
CA PHE A 30 12.62 1.70 11.99
C PHE A 30 13.18 0.66 12.95
N ALA A 31 12.45 0.23 13.98
CA ALA A 31 12.95 -0.81 14.88
C ALA A 31 13.12 -2.13 14.12
N PHE A 32 14.32 -2.74 14.21
CA PHE A 32 14.65 -4.03 13.59
C PHE A 32 14.21 -4.14 12.12
N LEU A 33 14.55 -3.13 11.31
CA LEU A 33 14.06 -3.02 9.92
C LEU A 33 14.61 -4.12 8.98
N ASP A 34 15.69 -4.75 9.39
CA ASP A 34 16.36 -5.90 8.78
C ASP A 34 15.97 -7.25 9.42
N LEU A 35 14.99 -7.27 10.33
CA LEU A 35 14.57 -8.49 11.03
C LEU A 35 14.15 -9.60 10.08
N LYS A 36 13.37 -9.24 9.05
CA LYS A 36 12.82 -10.19 8.06
C LYS A 36 13.67 -10.24 6.82
N LEU A 37 13.85 -11.42 6.23
CA LEU A 37 14.47 -11.54 4.91
C LEU A 37 13.71 -10.70 3.87
N PHE A 38 14.38 -10.29 2.80
CA PHE A 38 13.68 -9.67 1.67
C PHE A 38 12.56 -10.57 1.18
N HIS A 39 11.35 -10.03 1.13
CA HIS A 39 10.31 -10.61 0.30
C HIS A 39 10.85 -10.76 -1.13
N HIS A 40 10.40 -11.76 -1.88
CA HIS A 40 10.84 -12.00 -3.25
C HIS A 40 10.90 -10.72 -4.12
N ASP A 41 9.81 -9.95 -4.15
CA ASP A 41 9.79 -8.69 -4.89
C ASP A 41 10.77 -7.63 -4.35
N GLU A 42 11.07 -7.62 -3.03
CA GLU A 42 12.13 -6.76 -2.50
C GLU A 42 13.50 -7.17 -3.03
N ALA A 43 13.77 -8.48 -3.12
CA ALA A 43 15.03 -9.00 -3.65
C ALA A 43 15.21 -8.61 -5.12
N ILE A 44 14.16 -8.69 -5.94
CA ILE A 44 14.16 -8.20 -7.33
C ILE A 44 14.44 -6.69 -7.37
N HIS A 45 13.72 -5.90 -6.58
CA HIS A 45 13.88 -4.46 -6.56
C HIS A 45 15.29 -4.04 -6.12
N ALA A 46 15.84 -4.69 -5.10
CA ALA A 46 17.19 -4.44 -4.62
C ALA A 46 18.23 -4.86 -5.66
N TRP A 47 18.07 -6.05 -6.27
CA TRP A 47 18.98 -6.55 -7.29
C TRP A 47 19.05 -5.62 -8.50
N PHE A 48 17.93 -5.20 -9.07
CA PHE A 48 17.95 -4.27 -10.21
C PHE A 48 18.44 -2.87 -9.83
N SER A 49 18.22 -2.43 -8.59
CA SER A 49 18.82 -1.19 -8.09
C SER A 49 20.34 -1.30 -7.98
N TYR A 50 20.85 -2.45 -7.52
CA TYR A 50 22.28 -2.75 -7.47
C TYR A 50 22.90 -2.88 -8.88
N GLN A 51 22.18 -3.51 -9.81
CA GLN A 51 22.60 -3.61 -11.21
C GLN A 51 22.67 -2.24 -11.87
N LEU A 52 21.67 -1.38 -11.65
CA LEU A 52 21.71 0.01 -12.10
C LEU A 52 22.93 0.75 -11.53
N LEU A 53 23.21 0.59 -10.23
CA LEU A 53 24.36 1.21 -9.59
C LEU A 53 25.70 0.75 -10.18
N THR A 54 25.86 -0.56 -10.43
CA THR A 54 27.14 -1.16 -10.84
C THR A 54 27.39 -1.14 -12.34
N THR A 55 26.34 -1.20 -13.16
CA THR A 55 26.45 -1.26 -14.63
C THR A 55 26.07 0.07 -15.30
N GLY A 56 25.34 0.94 -14.62
CA GLY A 56 24.78 2.16 -15.18
C GLY A 56 23.61 1.94 -16.14
N ASN A 57 23.21 0.68 -16.37
CA ASN A 57 22.16 0.34 -17.32
C ASN A 57 20.82 0.15 -16.62
N TYR A 58 19.80 0.87 -17.09
CA TYR A 58 18.41 0.66 -16.72
C TYR A 58 17.50 0.93 -17.90
N LEU A 59 16.59 0.00 -18.17
CA LEU A 59 15.53 0.16 -19.14
C LEU A 59 14.21 -0.21 -18.46
N TYR A 60 13.18 0.60 -18.67
CA TYR A 60 11.87 0.34 -18.08
C TYR A 60 11.27 -0.96 -18.63
N ASP A 61 10.85 -1.82 -17.72
CA ASP A 61 10.10 -3.04 -17.99
C ASP A 61 8.82 -3.03 -17.13
N PRO A 62 7.62 -3.07 -17.74
CA PRO A 62 6.36 -3.03 -17.00
C PRO A 62 6.16 -4.19 -16.02
N VAL A 63 6.85 -5.32 -16.20
CA VAL A 63 6.83 -6.46 -15.26
C VAL A 63 7.29 -6.03 -13.87
N TYR A 64 8.25 -5.12 -13.81
CA TYR A 64 8.92 -4.71 -12.59
C TYR A 64 8.54 -3.28 -12.12
N HIS A 65 7.44 -2.76 -12.64
CA HIS A 65 6.87 -1.46 -12.25
C HIS A 65 7.74 -0.24 -12.61
N GLY A 66 7.35 0.92 -12.07
CA GLY A 66 7.90 2.20 -12.44
C GLY A 66 9.34 2.46 -11.97
N PRO A 67 10.05 3.37 -12.66
CA PRO A 67 11.47 3.67 -12.44
C PRO A 67 11.84 4.30 -11.10
N PHE A 68 10.88 4.94 -10.42
CA PHE A 68 11.16 5.78 -9.24
C PHE A 68 11.89 5.01 -8.14
N LEU A 69 11.42 3.81 -7.81
CA LEU A 69 11.98 2.99 -6.73
C LEU A 69 13.42 2.59 -7.00
N TYR A 70 13.75 2.23 -8.25
CA TYR A 70 15.10 1.83 -8.63
C TYR A 70 16.11 2.96 -8.46
N TYR A 71 15.77 4.16 -8.95
CA TYR A 71 16.67 5.30 -8.85
C TYR A 71 16.93 5.73 -7.41
N ILE A 72 15.90 5.80 -6.57
CA ILE A 72 16.09 6.21 -5.18
C ILE A 72 16.84 5.13 -4.38
N THR A 73 16.62 3.85 -4.67
CA THR A 73 17.27 2.75 -3.96
C THR A 73 18.73 2.62 -4.37
N ALA A 74 19.03 2.70 -5.68
CA ALA A 74 20.40 2.76 -6.17
C ALA A 74 21.17 3.95 -5.57
N SER A 75 20.51 5.11 -5.44
CA SER A 75 21.09 6.28 -4.77
C SER A 75 21.38 6.03 -3.29
N MET A 76 20.52 5.30 -2.59
CA MET A 76 20.75 4.93 -1.18
C MET A 76 21.91 3.93 -1.04
N PHE A 77 21.97 2.91 -1.91
CA PHE A 77 23.07 1.96 -1.94
C PHE A 77 24.40 2.63 -2.26
N ALA A 78 24.42 3.61 -3.17
CA ALA A 78 25.62 4.38 -3.48
C ALA A 78 26.19 5.16 -2.28
N VAL A 79 25.33 5.64 -1.38
CA VAL A 79 25.73 6.50 -0.25
C VAL A 79 25.98 5.69 1.03
N PHE A 80 25.19 4.63 1.27
CA PHE A 80 25.17 3.91 2.55
C PHE A 80 25.51 2.42 2.46
N GLY A 81 25.72 1.88 1.24
CA GLY A 81 25.94 0.45 1.00
C GLY A 81 24.63 -0.33 0.72
N ASP A 82 24.79 -1.50 0.13
CA ASP A 82 23.75 -2.41 -0.38
C ASP A 82 23.29 -3.43 0.67
N ALA A 83 22.79 -2.91 1.81
CA ALA A 83 22.23 -3.75 2.88
C ALA A 83 20.69 -3.75 2.90
N ASP A 84 20.09 -4.82 3.43
CA ASP A 84 18.64 -4.98 3.57
C ASP A 84 18.00 -3.81 4.34
N PHE A 85 18.66 -3.40 5.43
CA PHE A 85 18.28 -2.23 6.20
C PHE A 85 18.18 -0.97 5.33
N VAL A 86 19.20 -0.72 4.48
CA VAL A 86 19.31 0.49 3.65
C VAL A 86 18.19 0.55 2.61
N GLY A 87 17.87 -0.58 1.96
CA GLY A 87 16.79 -0.65 0.97
C GLY A 87 15.43 -0.26 1.56
N ARG A 88 15.21 -0.52 2.85
CA ARG A 88 13.92 -0.28 3.52
C ARG A 88 13.79 1.10 4.17
N ILE A 89 14.86 1.90 4.23
CA ILE A 89 14.83 3.24 4.85
C ILE A 89 13.81 4.16 4.17
N LEU A 90 13.85 4.30 2.85
CA LEU A 90 12.97 5.24 2.13
C LEU A 90 11.48 4.85 2.18
N PRO A 91 11.10 3.56 2.01
CA PRO A 91 9.75 3.09 2.31
C PRO A 91 9.27 3.46 3.73
N ALA A 92 10.13 3.26 4.75
CA ALA A 92 9.82 3.56 6.14
C ALA A 92 9.59 5.07 6.35
N ILE A 93 10.41 5.92 5.73
CA ILE A 93 10.22 7.38 5.71
C ILE A 93 8.89 7.73 5.06
N ALA A 94 8.57 7.16 3.89
CA ALA A 94 7.31 7.43 3.19
C ALA A 94 6.08 7.09 4.05
N GLY A 95 6.13 5.94 4.76
CA GLY A 95 5.08 5.56 5.72
C GLY A 95 4.96 6.53 6.90
N CYS A 96 6.07 6.98 7.48
CA CYS A 96 6.06 8.00 8.54
C CYS A 96 5.51 9.35 8.04
N ALA A 97 5.85 9.72 6.81
CA ALA A 97 5.50 11.00 6.20
C ALA A 97 3.99 11.18 5.96
N LEU A 98 3.19 10.11 6.01
CA LEU A 98 1.72 10.20 6.01
C LEU A 98 1.19 11.01 7.21
N ILE A 99 1.84 10.94 8.37
CA ILE A 99 1.41 11.64 9.59
C ILE A 99 1.53 13.17 9.46
N PRO A 100 2.67 13.75 9.01
CA PRO A 100 2.76 15.16 8.65
C PRO A 100 1.74 15.61 7.61
N LEU A 101 1.35 14.77 6.64
CA LEU A 101 0.33 15.13 5.65
C LEU A 101 -1.06 15.25 6.28
N VAL A 102 -1.42 14.38 7.22
CA VAL A 102 -2.64 14.53 8.04
C VAL A 102 -2.60 15.84 8.84
N TYR A 103 -1.45 16.16 9.43
CA TYR A 103 -1.27 17.44 10.11
C TYR A 103 -1.46 18.62 9.15
N TRP A 104 -0.94 18.55 7.93
CA TRP A 104 -1.11 19.59 6.93
C TRP A 104 -2.59 19.79 6.56
N LEU A 105 -3.34 18.71 6.33
CA LEU A 105 -4.79 18.74 6.08
C LEU A 105 -5.57 19.34 7.26
N TYR A 106 -5.16 19.04 8.50
CA TYR A 106 -5.70 19.67 9.71
C TYR A 106 -5.45 21.19 9.73
N ARG A 107 -4.23 21.63 9.39
CA ARG A 107 -3.86 23.05 9.34
C ARG A 107 -4.57 23.81 8.22
N LEU A 108 -4.90 23.15 7.11
CA LEU A 108 -5.77 23.67 6.05
C LEU A 108 -7.26 23.68 6.42
N ARG A 109 -7.63 23.17 7.61
CA ARG A 109 -8.99 23.10 8.15
C ARG A 109 -9.93 22.14 7.42
N TYR A 110 -9.39 21.20 6.64
CA TYR A 110 -10.18 20.10 6.05
C TYR A 110 -10.49 18.99 7.05
N LEU A 111 -9.74 18.90 8.16
CA LEU A 111 -9.98 17.95 9.24
C LEU A 111 -10.34 18.68 10.54
N THR A 112 -11.17 18.04 11.38
CA THR A 112 -11.28 18.44 12.78
C THR A 112 -10.11 17.87 13.58
N GLY A 113 -9.82 18.44 14.75
CA GLY A 113 -8.75 17.91 15.61
C GLY A 113 -8.95 16.45 16.03
N LYS A 114 -10.21 16.01 16.22
CA LYS A 114 -10.54 14.62 16.55
C LYS A 114 -10.21 13.68 15.38
N VAL A 115 -10.66 14.04 14.17
CA VAL A 115 -10.41 13.24 12.96
C VAL A 115 -8.93 13.19 12.66
N ALA A 116 -8.23 14.33 12.73
CA ALA A 116 -6.78 14.39 12.49
C ALA A 116 -5.99 13.52 13.49
N ALA A 117 -6.28 13.60 14.79
CA ALA A 117 -5.60 12.79 15.79
C ALA A 117 -5.89 11.29 15.62
N ALA A 118 -7.14 10.92 15.35
CA ALA A 118 -7.50 9.52 15.12
C ALA A 118 -6.91 8.95 13.83
N SER A 119 -6.98 9.69 12.72
CA SER A 119 -6.37 9.27 11.44
C SER A 119 -4.86 9.14 11.56
N ALA A 120 -4.19 10.09 12.23
CA ALA A 120 -2.77 9.98 12.50
C ALA A 120 -2.45 8.71 13.31
N LEU A 121 -3.20 8.45 14.39
CA LEU A 121 -2.93 7.27 15.21
C LEU A 121 -3.15 5.98 14.43
N PHE A 122 -4.24 5.85 13.68
CA PHE A 122 -4.49 4.68 12.83
C PHE A 122 -3.42 4.50 11.75
N LEU A 123 -2.99 5.56 11.06
CA LEU A 123 -1.88 5.46 10.09
C LEU A 123 -0.56 5.01 10.74
N ALA A 124 -0.34 5.37 12.01
CA ALA A 124 0.87 4.98 12.74
C ALA A 124 0.88 3.50 13.13
N VAL A 125 -0.27 2.93 13.51
CA VAL A 125 -0.39 1.60 14.16
C VAL A 125 -1.20 0.56 13.37
N ALA A 126 -1.69 0.88 12.17
CA ALA A 126 -2.40 -0.09 11.33
C ALA A 126 -1.42 -1.17 10.81
N PRO A 127 -1.68 -2.47 11.06
CA PRO A 127 -0.75 -3.56 10.73
C PRO A 127 -0.30 -3.57 9.26
N GLU A 128 -1.21 -3.44 8.31
CA GLU A 128 -0.85 -3.49 6.88
C GLU A 128 0.03 -2.29 6.49
N LEU A 129 -0.28 -1.10 7.00
CA LEU A 129 0.50 0.11 6.77
C LEU A 129 1.88 0.06 7.39
N VAL A 130 2.02 -0.50 8.60
CA VAL A 130 3.33 -0.65 9.23
C VAL A 130 4.14 -1.71 8.50
N TYR A 131 3.54 -2.87 8.22
CA TYR A 131 4.19 -3.98 7.54
C TYR A 131 4.68 -3.56 6.14
N PHE A 132 3.80 -3.11 5.24
CA PHE A 132 4.19 -2.77 3.86
C PHE A 132 4.95 -1.44 3.71
N SER A 133 5.10 -0.64 4.77
CA SER A 133 6.04 0.49 4.77
C SER A 133 7.43 0.12 5.29
N ARG A 134 7.63 -1.11 5.76
CA ARG A 134 8.94 -1.69 6.09
C ARG A 134 9.50 -2.51 4.92
N PHE A 135 8.84 -2.49 3.76
CA PHE A 135 9.16 -3.30 2.59
C PHE A 135 9.64 -2.40 1.45
N LEU A 136 10.71 -2.81 0.76
CA LEU A 136 11.17 -2.18 -0.48
C LEU A 136 10.17 -2.45 -1.62
N ARG A 137 9.08 -1.68 -1.63
CA ARG A 137 7.99 -1.78 -2.60
C ARG A 137 7.42 -0.42 -3.01
N ASN A 138 6.87 -0.37 -4.22
CA ASN A 138 6.28 0.83 -4.81
C ASN A 138 5.00 1.33 -4.09
N ASP A 139 4.26 0.42 -3.46
CA ASP A 139 2.90 0.67 -2.97
C ASP A 139 2.84 1.80 -1.92
N ILE A 140 3.79 1.85 -0.98
CA ILE A 140 3.85 2.90 0.04
C ILE A 140 4.18 4.27 -0.55
N PHE A 141 5.02 4.33 -1.60
CA PHE A 141 5.33 5.57 -2.30
C PHE A 141 4.11 6.11 -3.04
N VAL A 142 3.36 5.24 -3.72
CA VAL A 142 2.09 5.61 -4.38
C VAL A 142 1.11 6.20 -3.36
N VAL A 143 0.97 5.58 -2.19
CA VAL A 143 0.09 6.09 -1.11
C VAL A 143 0.57 7.45 -0.59
N PHE A 144 1.86 7.59 -0.32
CA PHE A 144 2.45 8.87 0.10
C PHE A 144 2.20 9.98 -0.93
N PHE A 145 2.52 9.72 -2.21
CA PHE A 145 2.31 10.67 -3.28
C PHE A 145 0.84 10.98 -3.54
N SER A 146 -0.06 10.01 -3.37
CA SER A 146 -1.51 10.23 -3.48
C SER A 146 -2.01 11.20 -2.41
N LEU A 147 -1.61 11.00 -1.15
CA LEU A 147 -2.01 11.90 -0.06
C LEU A 147 -1.32 13.27 -0.16
N LEU A 148 -0.06 13.32 -0.60
CA LEU A 148 0.67 14.56 -0.85
C LEU A 148 0.00 15.37 -1.97
N LEU A 149 -0.40 14.71 -3.06
CA LEU A 149 -1.15 15.31 -4.16
C LEU A 149 -2.43 15.95 -3.64
N VAL A 150 -3.25 15.22 -2.88
CA VAL A 150 -4.50 15.75 -2.30
C VAL A 150 -4.21 16.96 -1.41
N ALA A 151 -3.26 16.85 -0.47
CA ALA A 151 -2.95 17.95 0.45
C ALA A 151 -2.41 19.19 -0.26
N ALA A 152 -1.50 19.01 -1.23
CA ALA A 152 -0.94 20.10 -2.03
C ALA A 152 -1.98 20.74 -2.95
N PHE A 153 -2.84 19.94 -3.58
CA PHE A 153 -3.92 20.44 -4.42
C PHE A 153 -4.93 21.28 -3.62
N LEU A 154 -5.35 20.79 -2.45
CA LEU A 154 -6.22 21.55 -1.55
C LEU A 154 -5.53 22.83 -1.03
N ALA A 155 -4.23 22.80 -0.78
CA ALA A 155 -3.46 24.00 -0.43
C ALA A 155 -3.40 25.02 -1.57
N TRP A 156 -3.34 24.56 -2.83
CA TRP A 156 -3.40 25.43 -4.00
C TRP A 156 -4.76 26.13 -4.11
N LEU A 157 -5.86 25.40 -3.95
CA LEU A 157 -7.21 25.98 -3.93
C LEU A 157 -7.37 27.04 -2.83
N ASP A 158 -6.80 26.78 -1.66
CA ASP A 158 -6.93 27.66 -0.49
C ASP A 158 -6.05 28.91 -0.56
N LYS A 159 -4.82 28.77 -1.06
CA LYS A 159 -3.78 29.81 -0.95
C LYS A 159 -3.44 30.47 -2.28
N SER A 160 -3.92 29.93 -3.41
CA SER A 160 -3.71 30.45 -4.76
C SER A 160 -2.23 30.66 -5.11
N LYS A 161 -1.34 29.80 -4.58
CA LYS A 161 0.10 29.84 -4.87
C LYS A 161 0.48 28.72 -5.82
N TRP A 162 1.08 29.06 -6.96
CA TRP A 162 1.44 28.15 -8.04
C TRP A 162 2.26 26.95 -7.58
N TYR A 163 3.17 27.13 -6.61
CA TYR A 163 4.07 26.08 -6.15
C TYR A 163 3.34 24.93 -5.43
N TYR A 164 2.13 25.13 -4.92
CA TYR A 164 1.32 24.03 -4.39
C TYR A 164 0.76 23.15 -5.51
N LEU A 165 0.35 23.73 -6.64
CA LEU A 165 -0.08 22.93 -7.80
C LEU A 165 1.13 22.24 -8.45
N ALA A 166 2.28 22.92 -8.50
CA ALA A 166 3.55 22.31 -8.91
C ALA A 166 3.92 21.10 -8.02
N LEU A 167 3.76 21.21 -6.70
CA LEU A 167 4.00 20.10 -5.77
C LEU A 167 2.98 18.96 -5.97
N ALA A 168 1.71 19.28 -6.22
CA ALA A 168 0.70 18.27 -6.55
C ALA A 168 1.03 17.54 -7.86
N ALA A 169 1.49 18.26 -8.87
CA ALA A 169 1.97 17.70 -10.14
C ALA A 169 3.22 16.83 -9.96
N ALA A 170 4.19 17.27 -9.16
CA ALA A 170 5.38 16.48 -8.85
C ALA A 170 4.99 15.18 -8.13
N ALA A 171 4.09 15.24 -7.14
CA ALA A 171 3.57 14.06 -6.47
C ALA A 171 2.83 13.12 -7.45
N GLY A 172 1.98 13.66 -8.31
CA GLY A 172 1.32 12.89 -9.36
C GLY A 172 2.30 12.17 -10.29
N ALA A 173 3.33 12.87 -10.76
CA ALA A 173 4.35 12.32 -11.65
C ALA A 173 5.21 11.25 -10.96
N LEU A 174 5.67 11.50 -9.73
CA LEU A 174 6.46 10.52 -8.98
C LEU A 174 5.63 9.28 -8.61
N GLY A 175 4.33 9.44 -8.31
CA GLY A 175 3.41 8.32 -8.14
C GLY A 175 3.26 7.50 -9.43
N MET A 176 3.15 8.16 -10.58
CA MET A 176 3.09 7.49 -11.89
C MET A 176 4.38 6.74 -12.18
N CYS A 177 5.53 7.33 -11.84
CA CYS A 177 6.84 6.67 -11.91
C CYS A 177 7.04 5.57 -10.87
N SER A 178 6.12 5.38 -9.92
CA SER A 178 6.21 4.30 -8.92
C SER A 178 5.47 3.05 -9.40
N LYS A 179 4.20 3.18 -9.82
CA LYS A 179 3.39 2.01 -10.17
C LYS A 179 2.19 2.34 -11.06
N GLU A 180 1.77 1.36 -11.84
CA GLU A 180 0.75 1.42 -12.89
C GLU A 180 -0.69 1.49 -12.35
N ASN A 181 -0.87 1.44 -11.02
CA ASN A 181 -2.15 1.73 -10.38
C ASN A 181 -2.37 3.23 -10.10
N MET A 182 -1.32 4.07 -10.16
CA MET A 182 -1.46 5.52 -10.00
C MET A 182 -2.41 6.18 -11.04
N PRO A 183 -2.44 5.79 -12.33
CA PRO A 183 -3.44 6.29 -13.28
C PRO A 183 -4.88 6.14 -12.77
N LEU A 184 -5.22 5.01 -12.16
CA LEU A 184 -6.56 4.76 -11.61
C LEU A 184 -6.89 5.71 -10.45
N ILE A 185 -5.90 6.01 -9.61
CA ILE A 185 -6.01 6.97 -8.52
C ILE A 185 -6.20 8.39 -9.06
N LEU A 186 -5.40 8.80 -10.04
CA LEU A 186 -5.51 10.11 -10.69
C LEU A 186 -6.87 10.32 -11.35
N VAL A 187 -7.37 9.31 -12.08
CA VAL A 187 -8.71 9.34 -12.67
C VAL A 187 -9.78 9.45 -11.59
N THR A 188 -9.67 8.67 -10.52
CA THR A 188 -10.60 8.72 -9.37
C THR A 188 -10.66 10.14 -8.79
N PHE A 189 -9.51 10.77 -8.56
CA PHE A 189 -9.43 12.12 -8.01
C PHE A 189 -9.93 13.18 -9.00
N ALA A 190 -9.59 13.05 -10.29
CA ALA A 190 -10.04 13.95 -11.35
C ALA A 190 -11.57 13.94 -11.48
N ILE A 191 -12.21 12.76 -11.45
CA ILE A 191 -13.68 12.65 -11.49
C ILE A 191 -14.32 13.38 -10.31
N PHE A 192 -13.80 13.20 -9.09
CA PHE A 192 -14.34 13.90 -7.92
C PHE A 192 -14.13 15.42 -8.00
N PHE A 193 -12.97 15.85 -8.50
CA PHE A 193 -12.68 17.26 -8.71
C PHE A 193 -13.61 17.89 -9.76
N LEU A 194 -13.86 17.19 -10.88
CA LEU A 194 -14.83 17.61 -11.89
C LEU A 194 -16.25 17.70 -11.30
N TYR A 195 -16.63 16.77 -10.43
CA TYR A 195 -17.87 16.85 -9.65
C TYR A 195 -17.92 18.14 -8.80
N LEU A 196 -16.85 18.49 -8.09
CA LEU A 196 -16.80 19.72 -7.29
C LEU A 196 -16.88 20.99 -8.16
N LEU A 197 -16.22 21.01 -9.33
CA LEU A 197 -16.31 22.14 -10.28
C LEU A 197 -17.72 22.27 -10.87
N TRP A 198 -18.30 21.15 -11.29
CA TRP A 198 -19.63 21.14 -11.88
C TRP A 198 -20.69 21.60 -10.89
N THR A 199 -20.61 21.13 -9.65
CA THR A 199 -21.49 21.54 -8.54
C THR A 199 -21.14 22.91 -7.94
N ARG A 200 -20.16 23.63 -8.51
CA ARG A 200 -19.70 24.95 -8.04
C ARG A 200 -19.30 24.97 -6.56
N LYS A 201 -18.84 23.84 -6.03
CA LYS A 201 -18.35 23.67 -4.65
C LYS A 201 -16.90 24.11 -4.46
N ILE A 202 -16.22 24.42 -5.55
CA ILE A 202 -14.89 25.01 -5.54
C ILE A 202 -14.81 26.04 -6.66
N THR A 203 -13.94 27.02 -6.45
CA THR A 203 -13.60 28.05 -7.43
C THR A 203 -12.11 27.96 -7.72
N LEU A 204 -11.75 27.95 -9.00
CA LEU A 204 -10.35 27.95 -9.39
C LEU A 204 -9.70 29.32 -9.07
N PRO A 205 -8.42 29.34 -8.64
CA PRO A 205 -7.66 30.58 -8.51
C PRO A 205 -7.62 31.38 -9.82
N GLU A 206 -7.55 32.71 -9.76
CA GLU A 206 -7.54 33.57 -10.96
C GLU A 206 -6.46 33.20 -11.98
N LYS A 207 -5.27 32.81 -11.50
CA LYS A 207 -4.10 32.48 -12.32
C LYS A 207 -3.99 30.97 -12.62
N TRP A 208 -5.09 30.22 -12.54
CA TRP A 208 -5.07 28.75 -12.66
C TRP A 208 -4.46 28.25 -13.98
N ILE A 209 -4.63 28.97 -15.09
CA ILE A 209 -4.06 28.58 -16.39
C ILE A 209 -2.52 28.58 -16.33
N ARG A 210 -1.92 29.66 -15.81
CA ARG A 210 -0.46 29.75 -15.62
C ARG A 210 0.03 28.64 -14.70
N ASP A 211 -0.66 28.46 -13.58
CA ASP A 211 -0.28 27.45 -12.60
C ASP A 211 -0.36 26.04 -13.20
N LEU A 212 -1.39 25.77 -14.02
CA LEU A 212 -1.57 24.51 -14.75
C LEU A 212 -0.47 24.27 -15.77
N ILE A 213 -0.06 25.30 -16.53
CA ILE A 213 1.06 25.19 -17.48
C ILE A 213 2.35 24.80 -16.73
N ILE A 214 2.67 25.48 -15.63
CA ILE A 214 3.85 25.16 -14.80
C ILE A 214 3.75 23.73 -14.27
N ALA A 215 2.59 23.35 -13.75
CA ALA A 215 2.33 22.02 -13.23
C ALA A 215 2.49 20.94 -14.31
N ALA A 216 1.98 21.17 -15.52
CA ALA A 216 2.14 20.26 -16.65
C ALA A 216 3.61 20.10 -17.06
N VAL A 217 4.38 21.20 -17.14
CA VAL A 217 5.81 21.14 -17.45
C VAL A 217 6.57 20.32 -16.40
N ILE A 218 6.27 20.50 -15.12
CA ILE A 218 6.90 19.72 -14.03
C ILE A 218 6.48 18.25 -14.11
N PHE A 219 5.18 17.97 -14.29
CA PHE A 219 4.66 16.61 -14.37
C PHE A 219 5.32 15.85 -15.51
N PHE A 220 5.23 16.36 -16.74
CA PHE A 220 5.79 15.71 -17.90
C PHE A 220 7.32 15.73 -17.90
N GLY A 221 7.94 16.76 -17.31
CA GLY A 221 9.39 16.80 -17.11
C GLY A 221 9.88 15.64 -16.25
N ILE A 222 9.23 15.37 -15.10
CA ILE A 222 9.58 14.24 -14.22
C ILE A 222 9.33 12.90 -14.92
N ILE A 223 8.18 12.72 -15.57
CA ILE A 223 7.86 11.49 -16.32
C ILE A 223 8.93 11.24 -17.39
N PHE A 224 9.21 12.26 -18.21
CA PHE A 224 10.25 12.17 -19.23
C PHE A 224 11.59 11.81 -18.61
N THR A 225 11.95 12.45 -17.50
CA THR A 225 13.22 12.20 -16.81
C THR A 225 13.40 10.75 -16.40
N MET A 226 12.40 10.21 -15.71
CA MET A 226 12.49 8.91 -15.08
C MET A 226 12.33 7.79 -16.11
N TYR A 227 11.37 7.89 -17.02
CA TYR A 227 11.10 6.83 -18.00
C TYR A 227 12.10 6.79 -19.15
N SER A 228 12.78 7.90 -19.47
CA SER A 228 13.85 7.91 -20.49
C SER A 228 15.22 7.50 -19.95
N SER A 229 15.28 6.99 -18.73
CA SER A 229 16.53 6.68 -18.03
C SER A 229 17.53 7.83 -18.02
N PHE A 230 17.08 9.01 -17.56
CA PHE A 230 17.87 10.24 -17.58
C PHE A 230 18.39 10.61 -19.00
N TRP A 231 17.53 10.44 -20.02
CA TRP A 231 17.68 10.81 -21.43
C TRP A 231 18.58 9.85 -22.21
N THR A 232 18.94 8.72 -21.61
CA THR A 232 19.67 7.64 -22.27
C THR A 232 18.79 6.93 -23.31
N HIS A 233 17.49 6.80 -23.00
CA HIS A 233 16.48 6.11 -23.80
C HIS A 233 15.24 6.99 -24.04
N PRO A 234 15.37 8.14 -24.74
CA PRO A 234 14.26 9.07 -24.95
C PRO A 234 13.06 8.44 -25.67
N GLU A 235 13.28 7.40 -26.47
CA GLU A 235 12.24 6.61 -27.14
C GLU A 235 11.23 5.99 -26.16
N MET A 236 11.65 5.70 -24.92
CA MET A 236 10.79 5.07 -23.92
C MET A 236 9.60 5.93 -23.51
N ILE A 237 9.64 7.26 -23.74
CA ILE A 237 8.49 8.11 -23.43
C ILE A 237 7.24 7.75 -24.24
N LEU A 238 7.43 7.23 -25.46
CA LEU A 238 6.33 6.81 -26.34
C LEU A 238 5.96 5.34 -26.14
N GLN A 239 6.89 4.53 -25.63
CA GLN A 239 6.73 3.07 -25.50
C GLN A 239 6.25 2.64 -24.12
N ALA A 240 6.69 3.31 -23.04
CA ALA A 240 6.44 2.88 -21.67
C ALA A 240 4.94 2.79 -21.34
N GLY A 241 4.14 3.78 -21.78
CA GLY A 241 2.69 3.79 -21.59
C GLY A 241 1.98 2.59 -22.27
N PRO A 242 2.13 2.41 -23.59
CA PRO A 242 1.61 1.24 -24.30
C PRO A 242 2.06 -0.10 -23.69
N LEU A 243 3.35 -0.25 -23.38
CA LEU A 243 3.90 -1.47 -22.75
C LEU A 243 3.24 -1.77 -21.40
N ALA A 244 3.07 -0.74 -20.56
CA ALA A 244 2.38 -0.89 -19.27
C ALA A 244 0.93 -1.34 -19.46
N ILE A 245 0.20 -0.70 -20.36
CA ILE A 245 -1.22 -1.02 -20.60
C ILE A 245 -1.37 -2.44 -21.12
N GLU A 246 -0.56 -2.83 -22.11
CA GLU A 246 -0.60 -4.17 -22.70
C GLU A 246 -0.28 -5.24 -21.66
N HIS A 247 0.82 -5.06 -20.91
CA HIS A 247 1.24 -6.01 -19.88
C HIS A 247 0.20 -6.17 -18.78
N TRP A 248 -0.26 -5.07 -18.16
CA TRP A 248 -1.17 -5.15 -17.02
C TRP A 248 -2.60 -5.54 -17.41
N LEU A 249 -3.02 -5.26 -18.66
CA LEU A 249 -4.27 -5.79 -19.18
C LEU A 249 -4.19 -7.31 -19.40
N ALA A 250 -3.04 -7.82 -19.87
CA ALA A 250 -2.81 -9.26 -19.97
C ALA A 250 -2.81 -9.92 -18.57
N MET A 251 -2.08 -9.38 -17.60
CA MET A 251 -2.05 -9.89 -16.22
C MET A 251 -3.44 -9.87 -15.55
N HIS A 252 -4.24 -8.84 -15.82
CA HIS A 252 -5.63 -8.79 -15.34
C HIS A 252 -6.47 -9.95 -15.85
N ASN A 253 -6.31 -10.34 -17.11
CA ASN A 253 -7.05 -11.43 -17.74
C ASN A 253 -6.52 -12.81 -17.33
N GLU A 254 -5.20 -12.95 -17.19
CA GLU A 254 -4.54 -14.19 -16.79
C GLU A 254 -4.81 -14.53 -15.32
N GLN A 255 -4.93 -13.52 -14.46
CA GLN A 255 -5.09 -13.70 -13.01
C GLN A 255 -3.99 -14.58 -12.41
N ARG A 256 -2.73 -14.31 -12.78
CA ARG A 256 -1.54 -15.07 -12.33
C ARG A 256 -1.52 -15.34 -10.82
N ILE A 257 -1.96 -14.37 -10.02
CA ILE A 257 -2.17 -14.52 -8.57
C ILE A 257 -3.67 -14.30 -8.30
N ALA A 258 -4.48 -15.30 -8.67
CA ALA A 258 -5.93 -15.23 -8.57
C ALA A 258 -6.40 -15.23 -7.11
N GLY A 259 -7.50 -14.53 -6.85
CA GLY A 259 -8.18 -14.61 -5.57
C GLY A 259 -9.61 -14.10 -5.64
N PRO A 260 -10.43 -14.40 -4.63
CA PRO A 260 -11.84 -14.04 -4.66
C PRO A 260 -12.01 -12.51 -4.64
N PRO A 261 -13.13 -11.96 -5.17
CA PRO A 261 -13.39 -10.52 -5.11
C PRO A 261 -13.39 -9.94 -3.70
N VAL A 262 -13.65 -10.79 -2.68
CA VAL A 262 -13.64 -10.43 -1.25
C VAL A 262 -12.26 -10.53 -0.60
N PHE A 263 -11.18 -10.82 -1.33
CA PHE A 263 -9.83 -11.00 -0.79
C PHE A 263 -9.41 -9.89 0.20
N TYR A 264 -9.50 -8.62 -0.22
CA TYR A 264 -9.11 -7.49 0.64
C TYR A 264 -10.05 -7.31 1.85
N LEU A 265 -11.33 -7.68 1.72
CA LEU A 265 -12.24 -7.66 2.85
C LEU A 265 -11.80 -8.68 3.93
N LEU A 266 -11.31 -9.85 3.53
CA LEU A 266 -10.77 -10.85 4.46
C LEU A 266 -9.51 -10.33 5.14
N MET A 267 -8.62 -9.71 4.37
CA MET A 267 -7.43 -9.05 4.92
C MET A 267 -7.82 -8.01 5.98
N PHE A 268 -8.77 -7.13 5.68
CA PHE A 268 -9.25 -6.15 6.65
C PHE A 268 -9.95 -6.78 7.87
N ILE A 269 -10.64 -7.91 7.72
CA ILE A 269 -11.22 -8.64 8.87
C ILE A 269 -10.13 -9.19 9.78
N LEU A 270 -9.00 -9.64 9.24
CA LEU A 270 -7.92 -10.23 10.02
C LEU A 270 -7.01 -9.17 10.65
N TYR A 271 -6.64 -8.14 9.90
CA TYR A 271 -5.60 -7.20 10.31
C TYR A 271 -6.14 -5.84 10.74
N GLU A 272 -7.27 -5.40 10.16
CA GLU A 272 -7.75 -4.02 10.28
C GLU A 272 -9.18 -3.93 10.84
N LEU A 273 -9.65 -4.95 11.56
CA LEU A 273 -11.05 -5.09 11.98
C LEU A 273 -11.62 -3.83 12.66
N PRO A 274 -10.91 -3.17 13.60
CA PRO A 274 -11.41 -1.93 14.20
C PRO A 274 -11.62 -0.80 13.18
N ILE A 275 -10.71 -0.64 12.22
CA ILE A 275 -10.81 0.38 11.17
C ILE A 275 -11.95 0.05 10.21
N LEU A 276 -12.08 -1.23 9.80
CA LEU A 276 -13.15 -1.69 8.93
C LEU A 276 -14.55 -1.40 9.54
N LEU A 277 -14.78 -1.81 10.78
CA LEU A 277 -16.07 -1.60 11.46
C LEU A 277 -16.40 -0.11 11.61
N LEU A 278 -15.41 0.70 12.00
CA LEU A 278 -15.57 2.14 12.11
C LEU A 278 -15.81 2.79 10.74
N ALA A 279 -15.15 2.34 9.68
CA ALA A 279 -15.33 2.89 8.35
C ALA A 279 -16.72 2.55 7.78
N LEU A 280 -17.19 1.31 7.94
CA LEU A 280 -18.56 0.92 7.57
C LEU A 280 -19.60 1.79 8.30
N ALA A 281 -19.43 1.98 9.61
CA ALA A 281 -20.27 2.90 10.38
C ALA A 281 -20.13 4.34 9.88
N GLY A 282 -18.92 4.78 9.55
CA GLY A 282 -18.61 6.13 9.05
C GLY A 282 -19.29 6.44 7.71
N VAL A 283 -19.32 5.48 6.78
CA VAL A 283 -20.07 5.61 5.52
C VAL A 283 -21.56 5.80 5.80
N VAL A 284 -22.16 4.93 6.62
CA VAL A 284 -23.58 5.03 6.98
C VAL A 284 -23.90 6.36 7.67
N LEU A 285 -23.10 6.74 8.67
CA LEU A 285 -23.24 8.00 9.40
C LEU A 285 -23.11 9.20 8.46
N PHE A 286 -22.18 9.18 7.51
CA PHE A 286 -22.03 10.25 6.52
C PHE A 286 -23.24 10.34 5.58
N LEU A 287 -23.81 9.22 5.14
CA LEU A 287 -25.00 9.23 4.28
C LEU A 287 -26.26 9.72 5.02
N VAL A 288 -26.41 9.37 6.30
CA VAL A 288 -27.55 9.80 7.13
C VAL A 288 -27.42 11.27 7.54
N THR A 289 -26.23 11.71 7.94
CA THR A 289 -26.02 13.05 8.52
C THR A 289 -25.52 14.09 7.53
N GLY A 290 -24.94 13.67 6.40
CA GLY A 290 -24.50 14.52 5.30
C GLY A 290 -25.64 15.18 4.53
N LYS A 291 -26.91 14.86 4.87
CA LYS A 291 -28.13 15.56 4.44
C LYS A 291 -28.55 16.65 5.44
N LYS A 292 -27.64 17.41 6.02
CA LYS A 292 -28.05 18.64 6.73
C LYS A 292 -28.78 19.53 5.72
N ARG A 293 -30.08 19.73 5.98
CA ARG A 293 -31.00 20.62 5.25
C ARG A 293 -30.33 21.97 4.99
N PRO A 294 -30.64 22.63 3.86
CA PRO A 294 -30.25 24.02 3.64
C PRO A 294 -30.59 24.86 4.87
N SER A 295 -29.74 25.83 5.20
CA SER A 295 -30.04 26.76 6.29
C SER A 295 -31.38 27.47 6.00
N ALA A 296 -32.12 27.90 7.03
CA ALA A 296 -33.35 28.67 6.83
C ALA A 296 -33.15 29.89 5.90
N LYS A 297 -31.92 30.44 5.85
CA LYS A 297 -31.52 31.49 4.88
C LYS A 297 -31.42 31.01 3.44
N ASP A 298 -31.01 29.76 3.22
CA ASP A 298 -30.92 29.16 1.89
C ASP A 298 -32.34 28.81 1.38
N GLU A 299 -33.23 28.38 2.28
CA GLU A 299 -34.66 28.18 1.98
C GLU A 299 -35.39 29.52 1.72
N GLU A 300 -35.06 30.59 2.45
CA GLU A 300 -35.59 31.94 2.18
C GLU A 300 -35.12 32.50 0.83
N GLN A 301 -33.85 32.31 0.46
CA GLN A 301 -33.34 32.71 -0.86
C GLN A 301 -33.92 31.87 -2.00
N GLU A 302 -34.10 30.55 -1.83
CA GLU A 302 -34.79 29.72 -2.82
C GLU A 302 -36.28 30.09 -2.96
N GLN A 303 -36.94 30.50 -1.87
CA GLN A 303 -38.33 30.97 -1.88
C GLN A 303 -38.49 32.37 -2.51
N GLU A 304 -37.52 33.27 -2.36
CA GLU A 304 -37.49 34.56 -3.07
C GLU A 304 -37.25 34.37 -4.58
N ILE A 305 -36.38 33.44 -4.96
CA ILE A 305 -36.15 33.09 -6.37
C ILE A 305 -37.41 32.47 -7.00
N GLN A 306 -38.13 31.60 -6.26
CA GLN A 306 -39.39 31.00 -6.71
C GLN A 306 -40.58 31.97 -6.74
N LYS A 307 -40.52 33.13 -6.08
CA LYS A 307 -41.57 34.16 -6.16
C LYS A 307 -41.53 34.97 -7.46
N HIS A 308 -40.43 34.90 -8.20
CA HIS A 308 -40.25 35.61 -9.46
C HIS A 308 -40.55 34.78 -10.72
N ASP A 309 -40.80 33.47 -10.56
CA ASP A 309 -41.29 32.60 -11.63
C ASP A 309 -42.81 32.42 -11.52
N ASP A 310 -43.49 32.49 -12.67
CA ASP A 310 -44.95 32.53 -12.85
C ASP A 310 -45.74 31.50 -12.01
N PRO A 311 -46.91 31.83 -11.42
CA PRO A 311 -47.60 30.96 -10.44
C PRO A 311 -48.21 29.66 -10.98
N GLU A 312 -48.09 29.33 -12.28
CA GLU A 312 -48.97 28.36 -12.92
C GLU A 312 -48.52 26.88 -12.90
N GLN A 313 -47.47 26.54 -12.15
CA GLN A 313 -47.05 25.13 -12.01
C GLN A 313 -46.80 24.74 -10.55
N LYS A 314 -47.86 24.65 -9.76
CA LYS A 314 -47.85 23.92 -8.49
C LYS A 314 -48.81 22.76 -8.53
N GLU A 315 -48.28 21.59 -8.87
CA GLU A 315 -48.48 20.31 -8.18
C GLU A 315 -47.90 19.19 -9.03
N THR A 316 -46.64 18.86 -8.81
CA THR A 316 -46.11 17.55 -9.20
C THR A 316 -45.47 16.91 -7.98
N LYS A 317 -46.01 15.75 -7.59
CA LYS A 317 -45.46 14.84 -6.58
C LYS A 317 -43.94 14.79 -6.72
N LYS A 318 -43.20 14.87 -5.61
CA LYS A 318 -41.75 14.62 -5.56
C LYS A 318 -41.44 13.16 -5.93
N THR A 319 -41.53 12.83 -7.21
CA THR A 319 -40.93 11.63 -7.78
C THR A 319 -39.42 11.84 -7.82
N PHE A 320 -38.68 10.90 -7.24
CA PHE A 320 -37.22 10.92 -7.31
C PHE A 320 -36.79 10.83 -8.77
N SER A 321 -36.21 11.90 -9.30
CA SER A 321 -35.77 11.96 -10.69
C SER A 321 -34.24 11.84 -10.74
N PHE A 322 -33.73 10.82 -11.43
CA PHE A 322 -32.30 10.69 -11.73
C PHE A 322 -31.74 11.93 -12.45
N VAL A 323 -32.57 12.66 -13.21
CA VAL A 323 -32.19 13.90 -13.90
C VAL A 323 -31.87 15.03 -12.91
N SER A 324 -32.52 15.06 -11.74
CA SER A 324 -32.28 16.09 -10.71
C SER A 324 -30.89 15.97 -10.06
N LEU A 325 -30.30 14.78 -10.05
CA LEU A 325 -28.93 14.52 -9.56
C LEU A 325 -27.86 15.18 -10.44
N PHE A 326 -28.18 15.41 -11.71
CA PHE A 326 -27.32 16.05 -12.70
C PHE A 326 -27.68 17.53 -12.93
N ARG A 327 -28.64 18.09 -12.17
CA ARG A 327 -29.01 19.50 -12.30
C ARG A 327 -27.95 20.37 -11.63
N ARG A 328 -27.33 21.25 -12.42
CA ARG A 328 -26.33 22.21 -11.94
C ARG A 328 -26.98 23.18 -10.93
N PRO A 329 -26.42 23.36 -9.71
CA PRO A 329 -26.94 24.33 -8.74
C PRO A 329 -26.88 25.76 -9.28
N ALA A 330 -27.96 26.53 -9.07
CA ALA A 330 -28.06 27.91 -9.56
C ALA A 330 -27.12 28.88 -8.80
N VAL A 331 -26.95 28.67 -7.49
CA VAL A 331 -26.16 29.51 -6.57
C VAL A 331 -24.99 28.70 -5.98
N PRO A 332 -23.79 29.29 -5.77
CA PRO A 332 -22.71 28.63 -5.05
C PRO A 332 -23.16 28.29 -3.61
N ALA A 333 -23.20 27.01 -3.27
CA ALA A 333 -23.54 26.57 -1.91
C ALA A 333 -22.48 27.03 -0.90
N SER A 334 -22.86 27.28 0.35
CA SER A 334 -21.89 27.47 1.42
C SER A 334 -21.08 26.19 1.63
N ILE A 335 -19.78 26.23 1.34
CA ILE A 335 -18.93 25.03 1.31
C ILE A 335 -18.31 24.78 2.69
N ASP A 336 -18.76 23.75 3.38
CA ASP A 336 -18.02 23.20 4.51
C ASP A 336 -16.90 22.26 4.02
N LYS A 337 -15.66 22.76 4.09
CA LYS A 337 -14.45 22.02 3.68
C LYS A 337 -14.35 20.64 4.30
N LYS A 338 -14.75 20.49 5.57
CA LYS A 338 -14.67 19.21 6.30
C LYS A 338 -15.65 18.21 5.74
N THR A 339 -16.88 18.64 5.47
CA THR A 339 -17.92 17.81 4.85
C THR A 339 -17.50 17.36 3.45
N GLU A 340 -16.93 18.24 2.63
CA GLU A 340 -16.51 17.86 1.27
C GLU A 340 -15.24 17.00 1.25
N PHE A 341 -14.29 17.22 2.17
CA PHE A 341 -13.18 16.27 2.36
C PHE A 341 -13.68 14.90 2.79
N MET A 342 -14.66 14.84 3.70
CA MET A 342 -15.22 13.55 4.13
C MET A 342 -16.00 12.87 2.99
N ARG A 343 -16.72 13.64 2.16
CA ARG A 343 -17.34 13.13 0.93
C ARG A 343 -16.31 12.52 0.00
N PHE A 344 -15.19 13.20 -0.18
CA PHE A 344 -14.06 12.72 -0.98
C PHE A 344 -13.49 11.43 -0.39
N ALA A 345 -13.24 11.36 0.92
CA ALA A 345 -12.70 10.17 1.57
C ALA A 345 -13.65 8.95 1.46
N VAL A 346 -14.96 9.16 1.62
CA VAL A 346 -15.97 8.11 1.41
C VAL A 346 -15.98 7.65 -0.05
N TYR A 347 -16.02 8.59 -1.01
CA TYR A 347 -15.95 8.28 -2.43
C TYR A 347 -14.68 7.50 -2.79
N TRP A 348 -13.52 7.97 -2.32
CA TRP A 348 -12.23 7.34 -2.55
C TRP A 348 -12.20 5.93 -1.95
N THR A 349 -12.69 5.74 -0.72
CA THR A 349 -12.78 4.42 -0.09
C THR A 349 -13.63 3.46 -0.93
N LEU A 350 -14.82 3.88 -1.35
CA LEU A 350 -15.75 3.03 -2.11
C LEU A 350 -15.19 2.66 -3.49
N ILE A 351 -14.67 3.65 -4.23
CA ILE A 351 -14.09 3.39 -5.55
C ILE A 351 -12.86 2.50 -5.43
N ALA A 352 -11.97 2.75 -4.46
CA ALA A 352 -10.81 1.89 -4.24
C ALA A 352 -11.25 0.44 -3.94
N CYS A 353 -12.17 0.21 -3.00
CA CYS A 353 -12.64 -1.14 -2.69
C CYS A 353 -13.27 -1.83 -3.92
N LEU A 354 -14.07 -1.13 -4.72
CA LEU A 354 -14.67 -1.68 -5.94
C LEU A 354 -13.62 -2.00 -7.02
N THR A 355 -12.67 -1.10 -7.25
CA THR A 355 -11.59 -1.29 -8.22
C THR A 355 -10.72 -2.47 -7.84
N TYR A 356 -10.28 -2.59 -6.58
CA TYR A 356 -9.45 -3.69 -6.13
C TYR A 356 -10.22 -5.01 -5.96
N ALA A 357 -11.55 -4.98 -5.75
CA ALA A 357 -12.39 -6.16 -5.88
C ALA A 357 -12.43 -6.68 -7.34
N TYR A 358 -12.40 -5.78 -8.32
CA TYR A 358 -12.43 -6.11 -9.74
C TYR A 358 -11.08 -6.55 -10.34
N ILE A 359 -9.96 -5.96 -9.92
CA ILE A 359 -8.62 -6.30 -10.45
C ILE A 359 -8.32 -7.79 -10.24
N GLY A 360 -7.84 -8.49 -11.28
CA GLY A 360 -7.57 -9.93 -11.26
C GLY A 360 -6.49 -10.38 -10.28
N GLU A 361 -5.36 -9.67 -10.21
CA GLU A 361 -4.28 -9.99 -9.27
C GLU A 361 -4.63 -9.58 -7.82
N LYS A 362 -4.53 -10.55 -6.90
CA LYS A 362 -4.84 -10.37 -5.47
C LYS A 362 -3.59 -10.56 -4.62
N VAL A 363 -3.03 -9.45 -4.16
CA VAL A 363 -1.80 -9.44 -3.36
C VAL A 363 -1.93 -8.47 -2.17
N PRO A 364 -1.44 -8.83 -0.96
CA PRO A 364 -1.69 -8.09 0.27
C PRO A 364 -1.35 -6.59 0.23
N TRP A 365 -0.24 -6.19 -0.39
CA TRP A 365 0.21 -4.79 -0.39
C TRP A 365 -0.70 -3.80 -1.12
N LEU A 366 -1.58 -4.28 -2.01
CA LEU A 366 -2.56 -3.42 -2.68
C LEU A 366 -3.70 -2.95 -1.77
N SER A 367 -3.81 -3.54 -0.57
CA SER A 367 -4.71 -3.10 0.50
C SER A 367 -4.47 -1.64 0.91
N LEU A 368 -3.22 -1.16 0.86
CA LEU A 368 -2.81 0.18 1.28
C LEU A 368 -3.61 1.30 0.58
N HIS A 369 -3.94 1.10 -0.70
CA HIS A 369 -4.68 2.07 -1.51
C HIS A 369 -6.15 2.20 -1.11
N GLN A 370 -6.69 1.19 -0.43
CA GLN A 370 -8.05 1.15 0.11
C GLN A 370 -8.04 1.60 1.58
N LEU A 371 -7.02 1.20 2.34
CA LEU A 371 -6.92 1.43 3.78
C LEU A 371 -6.73 2.92 4.14
N VAL A 372 -5.90 3.66 3.39
CA VAL A 372 -5.66 5.09 3.70
C VAL A 372 -6.91 5.97 3.62
N PRO A 373 -7.72 5.96 2.54
CA PRO A 373 -8.99 6.69 2.56
C PRO A 373 -9.96 6.15 3.63
N MET A 374 -9.97 4.84 3.85
CA MET A 374 -10.81 4.19 4.85
C MET A 374 -10.53 4.69 6.28
N ILE A 375 -9.26 4.95 6.61
CA ILE A 375 -8.84 5.50 7.91
C ILE A 375 -9.46 6.88 8.19
N PHE A 376 -9.61 7.74 7.19
CA PHE A 376 -10.28 9.03 7.38
C PHE A 376 -11.78 8.84 7.68
N VAL A 377 -12.42 7.88 7.03
CA VAL A 377 -13.84 7.55 7.26
C VAL A 377 -14.04 6.90 8.63
N ALA A 378 -13.16 6.01 9.05
CA ALA A 378 -13.15 5.41 10.38
C ALA A 378 -12.98 6.48 11.49
N ALA A 379 -12.03 7.39 11.30
CA ALA A 379 -11.80 8.51 12.21
C ALA A 379 -13.01 9.46 12.31
N PHE A 380 -13.77 9.63 11.22
CA PHE A 380 -15.01 10.40 11.21
C PHE A 380 -16.11 9.74 12.05
N ALA A 381 -16.28 8.41 11.96
CA ALA A 381 -17.27 7.69 12.76
C ALA A 381 -17.09 7.92 14.28
N LEU A 382 -15.84 8.00 14.75
CA LEU A 382 -15.52 8.29 16.15
C LEU A 382 -16.12 9.62 16.64
N THR A 383 -16.37 10.58 15.75
CA THR A 383 -16.93 11.89 16.13
C THR A 383 -18.36 11.78 16.68
N PHE A 384 -19.09 10.71 16.35
CA PHE A 384 -20.47 10.45 16.79
C PHE A 384 -20.57 9.73 18.13
N THR A 385 -19.46 9.24 18.68
CA THR A 385 -19.43 8.51 19.96
C THR A 385 -19.41 9.43 21.20
N GLY A 386 -19.57 10.74 20.98
CA GLY A 386 -19.72 11.74 22.04
C GLY A 386 -18.49 11.81 22.94
N LYS A 387 -18.68 11.53 24.24
CA LYS A 387 -17.62 11.56 25.26
C LYS A 387 -16.70 10.33 25.23
N TYR A 388 -17.13 9.23 24.62
CA TYR A 388 -16.41 7.95 24.65
C TYR A 388 -15.37 7.79 23.53
N TRP A 389 -15.28 8.73 22.59
CA TRP A 389 -14.41 8.62 21.42
C TRP A 389 -12.95 8.32 21.74
N LYS A 390 -12.42 8.86 22.84
CA LYS A 390 -11.04 8.60 23.27
C LYS A 390 -10.83 7.17 23.77
N ILE A 391 -11.81 6.65 24.50
CA ILE A 391 -11.77 5.28 25.02
C ILE A 391 -11.84 4.31 23.85
N LEU A 392 -12.79 4.52 22.93
CA LEU A 392 -12.91 3.68 21.75
C LEU A 392 -11.65 3.76 20.87
N LEU A 393 -11.12 4.96 20.62
CA LEU A 393 -9.86 5.14 19.89
C LEU A 393 -8.71 4.38 20.55
N ALA A 394 -8.58 4.44 21.88
CA ALA A 394 -7.54 3.74 22.61
C ALA A 394 -7.68 2.22 22.49
N VAL A 395 -8.90 1.68 22.64
CA VAL A 395 -9.17 0.24 22.46
C VAL A 395 -8.81 -0.20 21.04
N CYS A 396 -9.28 0.52 20.02
CA CYS A 396 -8.93 0.24 18.62
C CYS A 396 -7.42 0.28 18.40
N ALA A 397 -6.73 1.30 18.93
CA ALA A 397 -5.29 1.45 18.77
C ALA A 397 -4.50 0.33 19.46
N VAL A 398 -4.93 -0.15 20.63
CA VAL A 398 -4.29 -1.28 21.32
C VAL A 398 -4.43 -2.57 20.52
N LEU A 399 -5.61 -2.85 19.97
CA LEU A 399 -5.85 -4.04 19.14
C LEU A 399 -5.00 -4.01 17.86
N LEU A 400 -4.99 -2.87 17.17
CA LEU A 400 -4.17 -2.67 15.96
C LEU A 400 -2.67 -2.73 16.27
N PHE A 401 -2.23 -2.16 17.39
CA PHE A 401 -0.84 -2.22 17.82
C PHE A 401 -0.41 -3.65 18.15
N ALA A 402 -1.23 -4.41 18.87
CA ALA A 402 -0.94 -5.82 19.16
C ALA A 402 -0.80 -6.65 17.86
N MET A 403 -1.71 -6.44 16.90
CA MET A 403 -1.63 -7.12 15.60
C MET A 403 -0.42 -6.64 14.77
N THR A 404 -0.05 -5.36 14.89
CA THR A 404 1.18 -4.82 14.26
C THR A 404 2.42 -5.48 14.85
N CYS A 405 2.49 -5.62 16.17
CA CYS A 405 3.58 -6.32 16.84
C CYS A 405 3.69 -7.77 16.38
N TYR A 406 2.55 -8.46 16.24
CA TYR A 406 2.50 -9.81 15.71
C TYR A 406 3.06 -9.87 14.29
N VAL A 407 2.53 -9.09 13.34
CA VAL A 407 2.92 -9.24 11.92
C VAL A 407 4.31 -8.69 11.60
N ALA A 408 4.68 -7.54 12.18
CA ALA A 408 5.90 -6.81 11.79
C ALA A 408 7.16 -7.20 12.58
N TYR A 409 7.01 -7.85 13.74
CA TYR A 409 8.11 -8.11 14.69
C TYR A 409 8.26 -9.57 15.12
N THR A 410 7.46 -10.48 14.60
CA THR A 410 7.80 -11.91 14.64
C THR A 410 8.59 -12.28 13.38
N PRO A 411 9.42 -13.35 13.41
CA PRO A 411 9.89 -14.04 12.21
C PRO A 411 8.76 -14.29 11.20
N ALA A 412 9.09 -14.47 9.93
CA ALA A 412 8.08 -14.69 8.89
C ALA A 412 7.32 -16.00 9.12
N ASP A 413 6.07 -15.89 9.55
CA ASP A 413 5.16 -17.04 9.66
C ASP A 413 4.60 -17.38 8.28
N ILE A 414 4.97 -18.56 7.79
CA ILE A 414 4.59 -19.08 6.48
C ILE A 414 3.08 -19.34 6.36
N ALA A 415 2.40 -19.50 7.48
CA ALA A 415 0.96 -19.68 7.44
C ALA A 415 0.19 -18.36 7.38
N GLU A 416 0.84 -17.21 7.55
CA GLU A 416 0.16 -15.92 7.71
C GLU A 416 -0.23 -15.27 6.37
N PRO A 417 -1.52 -15.03 6.07
CA PRO A 417 -1.98 -14.54 4.76
C PRO A 417 -1.41 -13.21 4.27
N ILE A 418 -1.00 -12.31 5.17
CA ILE A 418 -0.33 -11.05 4.81
C ILE A 418 1.12 -11.26 4.38
N ILE A 419 1.72 -12.37 4.78
CA ILE A 419 3.09 -12.78 4.47
C ILE A 419 3.03 -13.74 3.28
N GLN A 420 2.81 -13.22 2.08
CA GLN A 420 2.95 -14.02 0.86
C GLN A 420 4.41 -14.01 0.41
N VAL A 421 4.98 -15.17 0.06
CA VAL A 421 6.30 -15.35 -0.59
C VAL A 421 7.55 -14.85 0.16
N GLN A 422 7.42 -14.08 1.23
CA GLN A 422 8.53 -13.76 2.11
C GLN A 422 8.89 -14.97 2.96
N ASN A 423 10.06 -15.56 2.73
CA ASN A 423 10.45 -16.79 3.42
C ASN A 423 10.93 -16.55 4.84
N SER A 424 10.88 -17.64 5.62
CA SER A 424 11.41 -17.69 6.98
C SER A 424 12.91 -17.41 6.99
N GLU A 425 13.35 -16.80 8.09
CA GLU A 425 14.74 -16.59 8.44
C GLU A 425 15.52 -17.90 8.63
N ASP A 426 14.85 -19.06 8.63
CA ASP A 426 15.45 -20.41 8.60
C ASP A 426 16.34 -20.65 7.37
N LEU A 427 16.20 -19.85 6.31
CA LEU A 427 17.11 -19.88 5.18
C LEU A 427 18.51 -19.33 5.53
N VAL A 428 18.66 -18.48 6.55
CA VAL A 428 19.95 -17.86 6.90
C VAL A 428 20.99 -18.90 7.36
N PRO A 429 20.68 -19.82 8.30
CA PRO A 429 21.58 -20.92 8.63
C PRO A 429 21.96 -21.80 7.42
N LEU A 430 21.01 -22.06 6.51
CA LEU A 430 21.28 -22.82 5.29
C LEU A 430 22.31 -22.11 4.41
N MET A 431 22.14 -20.80 4.15
CA MET A 431 23.10 -20.01 3.38
C MET A 431 24.49 -20.01 4.02
N ALA A 432 24.56 -19.86 5.34
CA ALA A 432 25.83 -19.93 6.07
C ALA A 432 26.48 -21.32 5.98
N ALA A 433 25.70 -22.39 6.02
CA ALA A 433 26.20 -23.76 5.86
C ALA A 433 26.76 -23.99 4.45
N ILE A 434 26.08 -23.46 3.43
CA ILE A 434 26.54 -23.48 2.03
C ILE A 434 27.89 -22.77 1.89
N ASP A 435 28.05 -21.59 2.48
CA ASP A 435 29.31 -20.83 2.44
C ASP A 435 30.50 -21.58 3.07
N THR A 436 30.23 -22.55 3.95
CA THR A 436 31.25 -23.40 4.58
C THR A 436 31.45 -24.75 3.88
N SER A 437 30.66 -25.05 2.85
CA SER A 437 30.70 -26.33 2.13
C SER A 437 31.72 -26.32 1.00
N GLU A 438 32.29 -27.49 0.68
CA GLU A 438 33.14 -27.66 -0.52
C GLU A 438 32.30 -28.01 -1.75
N LYS A 439 31.19 -28.73 -1.57
CA LYS A 439 30.28 -29.13 -2.67
C LYS A 439 28.82 -29.13 -2.25
N VAL A 440 27.98 -28.50 -3.07
CA VAL A 440 26.52 -28.47 -2.88
C VAL A 440 25.83 -29.05 -4.11
N ALA A 441 24.87 -29.94 -3.91
CA ALA A 441 24.01 -30.42 -4.98
C ALA A 441 22.64 -29.74 -4.92
N LEU A 442 22.19 -29.18 -6.04
CA LEU A 442 20.82 -28.72 -6.24
C LEU A 442 20.08 -29.72 -7.13
N ALA A 443 19.36 -30.65 -6.49
CA ALA A 443 18.63 -31.74 -7.14
C ALA A 443 17.12 -31.47 -7.10
N THR A 444 16.74 -30.36 -7.73
CA THR A 444 15.37 -29.85 -7.78
C THR A 444 15.17 -29.11 -9.11
N ASP A 445 13.99 -29.18 -9.69
CA ASP A 445 13.58 -28.26 -10.77
C ASP A 445 13.03 -26.92 -10.23
N GLN A 446 12.60 -26.89 -8.97
CA GLN A 446 12.19 -25.72 -8.21
C GLN A 446 13.37 -25.14 -7.42
N ALA A 447 14.26 -24.42 -8.09
CA ALA A 447 15.34 -23.65 -7.45
C ALA A 447 14.86 -22.27 -6.94
N TRP A 448 13.63 -21.88 -7.27
CA TRP A 448 13.06 -20.60 -6.85
C TRP A 448 12.35 -20.73 -5.50
N PRO A 449 12.45 -19.74 -4.59
CA PRO A 449 13.23 -18.51 -4.72
C PRO A 449 14.64 -18.62 -4.12
N PHE A 450 15.16 -19.81 -3.81
CA PHE A 450 16.51 -19.99 -3.24
C PHE A 450 17.57 -19.15 -3.97
N MET A 451 17.53 -19.15 -5.30
CA MET A 451 18.45 -18.40 -6.15
C MET A 451 18.47 -16.88 -5.89
N TRP A 452 17.38 -16.32 -5.35
CA TRP A 452 17.27 -14.90 -5.00
C TRP A 452 17.69 -14.60 -3.56
N TYR A 453 17.69 -15.61 -2.69
CA TYR A 453 18.05 -15.45 -1.28
C TYR A 453 19.53 -15.70 -1.04
N TYR A 454 20.14 -16.68 -1.71
CA TYR A 454 21.57 -16.90 -1.59
C TYR A 454 22.34 -15.76 -2.27
N ARG A 455 23.06 -14.96 -1.48
CA ARG A 455 23.87 -13.83 -1.94
C ARG A 455 25.37 -14.02 -1.71
N GLY A 456 25.77 -15.23 -1.31
CA GLY A 456 27.19 -15.58 -1.19
C GLY A 456 27.85 -15.70 -2.57
N ASP A 457 29.18 -15.70 -2.58
CA ASP A 457 29.98 -15.76 -3.80
C ASP A 457 30.28 -17.20 -4.26
N ALA A 458 29.95 -18.21 -3.44
CA ALA A 458 30.29 -19.61 -3.69
C ALA A 458 29.33 -20.29 -4.67
N TRP A 459 28.98 -19.62 -5.78
CA TRP A 459 28.13 -20.21 -6.82
C TRP A 459 28.82 -21.32 -7.60
N ASP A 460 30.15 -21.37 -7.58
CA ASP A 460 31.00 -22.34 -8.27
C ASP A 460 31.00 -23.74 -7.61
N ILE A 461 30.58 -23.85 -6.34
CA ILE A 461 30.48 -25.14 -5.63
C ILE A 461 29.17 -25.90 -5.93
N PHE A 462 28.24 -25.28 -6.65
CA PHE A 462 26.93 -25.86 -6.95
C PHE A 462 26.99 -26.81 -8.14
N SER A 463 26.49 -28.02 -7.94
CA SER A 463 26.19 -28.99 -8.99
C SER A 463 24.68 -29.08 -9.21
N TYR A 464 24.22 -28.63 -10.37
CA TYR A 464 22.80 -28.59 -10.74
C TYR A 464 22.40 -29.88 -11.44
N TYR A 465 21.47 -30.63 -10.82
CA TYR A 465 21.00 -31.90 -11.36
C TYR A 465 19.66 -31.78 -12.10
N GLY A 466 18.82 -30.81 -11.74
CA GLY A 466 17.50 -30.59 -12.35
C GLY A 466 16.56 -31.77 -12.15
N GLY A 467 15.52 -31.57 -11.34
CA GLY A 467 14.57 -32.63 -11.01
C GLY A 467 15.12 -33.72 -10.08
N LYS A 468 14.25 -34.65 -9.67
CA LYS A 468 14.63 -35.82 -8.85
C LYS A 468 15.64 -36.74 -9.55
N LYS A 469 16.64 -37.24 -8.83
CA LYS A 469 17.62 -38.23 -9.32
C LYS A 469 17.58 -39.55 -8.56
N ASP A 470 18.30 -40.55 -9.05
CA ASP A 470 18.56 -41.74 -8.25
C ASP A 470 19.47 -41.39 -7.07
N ALA A 471 19.15 -41.90 -5.87
CA ALA A 471 19.90 -41.60 -4.65
C ALA A 471 21.39 -41.98 -4.79
N SER A 472 21.71 -43.07 -5.47
CA SER A 472 23.09 -43.50 -5.74
C SER A 472 23.90 -42.45 -6.50
N THR A 473 23.27 -41.73 -7.42
CA THR A 473 23.91 -40.65 -8.20
C THR A 473 24.33 -39.51 -7.28
N LEU A 474 23.44 -39.07 -6.39
CA LEU A 474 23.74 -38.02 -5.42
C LEU A 474 24.80 -38.46 -4.40
N LEU A 475 24.68 -39.69 -3.88
CA LEU A 475 25.64 -40.24 -2.92
C LEU A 475 27.05 -40.37 -3.51
N SER A 476 27.17 -40.70 -4.81
CA SER A 476 28.46 -40.79 -5.50
C SER A 476 29.18 -39.44 -5.66
N GLY A 477 28.44 -38.33 -5.62
CA GLY A 477 29.01 -37.00 -5.82
C GLY A 477 29.76 -36.43 -4.61
N ASN A 478 29.64 -37.09 -3.45
CA ASN A 478 30.27 -36.68 -2.20
C ASN A 478 30.00 -35.19 -1.89
N PHE A 479 28.72 -34.82 -1.83
CA PHE A 479 28.25 -33.47 -1.49
C PHE A 479 28.20 -33.26 0.01
N ASP A 480 28.47 -32.05 0.49
CA ASP A 480 28.32 -31.72 1.91
C ASP A 480 26.86 -31.39 2.22
N ILE A 481 26.19 -30.75 1.26
CA ILE A 481 24.76 -30.43 1.30
C ILE A 481 24.09 -30.88 -0.01
N ILE A 482 22.94 -31.53 0.10
CA ILE A 482 22.06 -31.84 -1.02
C ILE A 482 20.71 -31.17 -0.76
N ILE A 483 20.27 -30.33 -1.67
CA ILE A 483 19.01 -29.59 -1.60
C ILE A 483 18.03 -30.21 -2.60
N THR A 484 16.87 -30.61 -2.09
CA THR A 484 15.74 -31.17 -2.85
C THR A 484 14.45 -30.47 -2.43
N HIS A 485 13.33 -30.74 -3.11
CA HIS A 485 12.04 -30.16 -2.75
C HIS A 485 10.91 -31.20 -2.82
N ASP A 486 9.90 -31.07 -1.96
CA ASP A 486 8.65 -31.84 -1.92
C ASP A 486 8.72 -33.26 -2.55
N ASP A 487 8.01 -33.50 -3.65
CA ASP A 487 7.90 -34.83 -4.29
C ASP A 487 9.23 -35.30 -4.94
N GLU A 488 10.15 -34.36 -5.18
CA GLU A 488 11.50 -34.62 -5.66
C GLU A 488 12.50 -34.96 -4.56
N SER A 489 12.04 -35.09 -3.30
CA SER A 489 12.89 -35.47 -2.18
C SER A 489 12.92 -36.97 -1.85
N TYR A 490 13.66 -37.34 -0.81
CA TYR A 490 13.85 -38.69 -0.29
C TYR A 490 13.43 -38.74 1.18
N ASP A 491 12.96 -39.90 1.65
CA ASP A 491 12.67 -40.09 3.08
C ASP A 491 13.96 -40.04 3.91
N SER A 492 15.06 -40.58 3.36
CA SER A 492 16.39 -40.52 3.95
C SER A 492 17.48 -40.75 2.90
N LEU A 493 18.69 -40.25 3.16
CA LEU A 493 19.90 -40.56 2.38
C LEU A 493 20.98 -41.09 3.33
N ALA A 494 21.61 -42.20 2.97
CA ALA A 494 22.60 -42.85 3.81
C ALA A 494 23.80 -41.92 4.07
N GLY A 495 24.13 -41.70 5.35
CA GLY A 495 25.20 -40.80 5.77
C GLY A 495 24.81 -39.32 5.85
N TYR A 496 23.54 -38.96 5.65
CA TYR A 496 23.05 -37.59 5.75
C TYR A 496 21.96 -37.46 6.81
N THR A 497 21.93 -36.30 7.45
CA THR A 497 20.82 -35.86 8.30
C THR A 497 19.90 -34.99 7.46
N LYS A 498 18.58 -35.28 7.51
CA LYS A 498 17.55 -34.53 6.80
C LYS A 498 16.96 -33.45 7.70
N GLU A 499 16.90 -32.22 7.20
CA GLU A 499 16.15 -31.11 7.75
C GLU A 499 15.18 -30.58 6.69
N THR A 500 13.95 -30.28 7.10
CA THR A 500 12.92 -29.74 6.20
C THR A 500 12.68 -28.28 6.53
N ILE A 501 12.95 -27.39 5.57
CA ILE A 501 12.63 -25.97 5.64
C ILE A 501 11.36 -25.75 4.84
N ARG A 502 10.29 -25.37 5.52
CA ARG A 502 9.06 -24.92 4.85
C ARG A 502 9.27 -23.52 4.32
N LEU A 503 8.76 -23.24 3.12
CA LEU A 503 8.91 -21.97 2.44
C LEU A 503 7.55 -21.43 2.01
N ASN A 504 7.44 -20.11 2.02
CA ASN A 504 6.30 -19.34 1.59
C ASN A 504 6.23 -19.32 0.05
N TYR A 505 5.02 -19.49 -0.47
CA TYR A 505 4.73 -19.46 -1.90
C TYR A 505 3.46 -18.64 -2.19
N TRP A 506 3.19 -18.41 -3.46
CA TRP A 506 1.99 -17.71 -3.88
C TRP A 506 0.72 -18.48 -3.48
N PHE A 507 -0.28 -17.73 -3.06
CA PHE A 507 -1.62 -18.26 -2.85
C PHE A 507 -2.30 -18.49 -4.21
N ASP A 508 -2.65 -19.74 -4.51
CA ASP A 508 -3.50 -20.08 -5.67
C ASP A 508 -4.91 -20.40 -5.17
N HIS A 509 -5.90 -19.64 -5.63
CA HIS A 509 -7.32 -19.84 -5.29
C HIS A 509 -7.99 -20.95 -6.12
N SER A 510 -7.50 -21.16 -7.34
CA SER A 510 -8.13 -21.99 -8.39
C SER A 510 -7.73 -23.47 -8.30
N GLY A 511 -6.56 -23.77 -7.74
CA GLY A 511 -6.05 -25.12 -7.52
C GLY A 511 -6.35 -25.71 -6.13
N THR A 512 -7.02 -24.98 -5.24
CA THR A 512 -7.30 -25.49 -3.89
C THR A 512 -8.47 -26.46 -3.92
N GLY A 513 -8.18 -27.76 -3.92
CA GLY A 513 -9.10 -28.81 -3.51
C GLY A 513 -9.58 -28.64 -2.06
N GLU A 514 -10.35 -29.64 -1.59
CA GLU A 514 -11.15 -29.58 -0.37
C GLU A 514 -10.40 -29.38 0.96
N ASP A 515 -9.05 -29.38 1.03
CA ASP A 515 -8.37 -29.39 2.33
C ASP A 515 -7.32 -28.27 2.57
N PRO A 516 -7.61 -27.31 3.48
CA PRO A 516 -8.93 -27.00 4.08
C PRO A 516 -9.73 -26.01 3.22
N GLY A 517 -9.29 -25.74 1.99
CA GLY A 517 -9.83 -24.69 1.15
C GLY A 517 -9.46 -23.27 1.62
N TRP A 518 -9.77 -22.28 0.80
CA TRP A 518 -9.32 -20.91 1.07
C TRP A 518 -10.02 -20.24 2.25
N ILE A 519 -11.34 -20.43 2.47
CA ILE A 519 -12.04 -19.77 3.60
C ILE A 519 -11.48 -20.23 4.94
N PRO A 520 -11.41 -21.54 5.24
CA PRO A 520 -10.86 -22.00 6.52
C PRO A 520 -9.40 -21.63 6.73
N TYR A 521 -8.57 -21.54 5.68
CA TYR A 521 -7.17 -21.09 5.78
C TYR A 521 -7.05 -19.69 6.43
N TYR A 522 -7.90 -18.73 6.04
CA TYR A 522 -7.89 -17.39 6.62
C TYR A 522 -8.24 -17.35 8.12
N PHE A 523 -8.77 -18.41 8.71
CA PHE A 523 -9.10 -18.44 10.14
C PHE A 523 -8.30 -19.47 10.94
N THR A 524 -7.93 -20.59 10.33
CA THR A 524 -7.27 -21.72 10.99
C THR A 524 -5.78 -21.79 10.70
N ARG A 525 -5.30 -21.11 9.64
CA ARG A 525 -3.92 -21.21 9.15
C ARG A 525 -3.52 -22.64 8.77
N ALA A 526 -4.49 -23.56 8.68
CA ALA A 526 -4.27 -24.95 8.30
C ALA A 526 -4.19 -25.09 6.78
N GLY A 527 -3.46 -26.12 6.32
CA GLY A 527 -3.34 -26.47 4.91
C GLY A 527 -1.95 -26.35 4.32
N LYS A 528 -1.82 -26.80 3.07
CA LYS A 528 -0.61 -26.69 2.24
C LYS A 528 -0.60 -25.45 1.32
N ILE A 529 -1.64 -24.61 1.41
CA ILE A 529 -1.86 -23.49 0.48
C ILE A 529 -0.76 -22.45 0.66
N GLY A 530 -0.11 -22.06 -0.44
CA GLY A 530 0.92 -21.02 -0.41
C GLY A 530 2.20 -21.44 0.30
N SER A 531 2.52 -22.73 0.32
CA SER A 531 3.81 -23.20 0.86
C SER A 531 4.36 -24.39 0.10
N TYR A 532 5.68 -24.51 0.09
CA TYR A 532 6.41 -25.64 -0.47
C TYR A 532 7.58 -25.99 0.47
N ASN A 533 8.15 -27.19 0.40
CA ASN A 533 9.24 -27.58 1.31
C ASN A 533 10.56 -27.79 0.57
N PHE A 534 11.65 -27.27 1.15
CA PHE A 534 12.99 -27.76 0.86
C PHE A 534 13.41 -28.79 1.88
N ASP A 535 13.95 -29.89 1.36
CA ASP A 535 14.55 -30.95 2.12
C ASP A 535 16.06 -30.87 1.93
N ILE A 536 16.73 -30.50 3.01
CA ILE A 536 18.16 -30.29 3.11
C ILE A 536 18.78 -31.53 3.73
N PHE A 537 19.67 -32.19 2.98
CA PHE A 537 20.46 -33.29 3.48
C PHE A 537 21.88 -32.82 3.73
N THR A 538 22.27 -32.75 4.99
CA THR A 538 23.63 -32.38 5.41
C THR A 538 24.41 -33.64 5.77
N ARG A 539 25.65 -33.76 5.28
CA ARG A 539 26.50 -34.92 5.60
C ARG A 539 26.66 -35.03 7.11
N SER A 540 26.42 -36.23 7.64
CA SER A 540 26.55 -36.49 9.08
C SER A 540 28.02 -36.41 9.50
N PRO A 541 28.34 -35.86 10.68
CA PRO A 541 29.69 -35.93 11.22
C PRO A 541 30.10 -37.39 11.36
N VAL A 542 31.30 -37.73 10.90
CA VAL A 542 31.88 -39.08 10.99
C VAL A 542 32.30 -39.40 12.41
#